data_AF-A0A397GPY8-F1
#
_entry.id   AF-A0A397GPY8-F1
#
_cell.length_a   1.000
_cell.length_b   1.000
_cell.length_c   1.000
_cell.angle_alpha   90.00
_cell.angle_beta   90.00
_cell.angle_gamma   90.00
#
_symmetry.space_group_name_H-M   'P 1'
#
loop_
_entity.id
_entity.type
_entity.pdbx_description
1 polymer ?
#
loop_
_entity_poly.entity_id
_entity_poly.type
_entity_poly.pdbx_seq_one_letter_code
_entity_poly.pdbx_strand_id
1 'polypeptide(L)'
;MSTAVLSLDNSTIYLIEGYMINKNTQVYDYSNLVYTYDYPTSTWSIPELSGIVPPRQHIRGVIDNSGKIYIFGGYNATNLITFAGYLYNDMNVLNTVSKTWTTLSTSGNLPIRCFEYTANILPNGIIVYIGGVEQVSDANNTFVTMNKIKLFNTNTYEWSQMNATGDEIDPRWFFSSVLIRVSCNNQTNLTVNHIIESG
;
A
#
# COMPACT_ATOMS: atom_id res chain seq x y z
N MET A 1 -0.79 10.21 2.57
CA MET A 1 0.05 9.27 3.33
C MET A 1 1.12 8.64 2.44
N SER A 2 2.30 8.33 2.98
CA SER A 2 3.36 7.53 2.34
C SER A 2 3.27 6.05 2.77
N THR A 3 4.16 5.21 2.26
CA THR A 3 4.36 3.85 2.80
C THR A 3 5.84 3.58 3.10
N ALA A 4 6.10 2.80 4.16
CA ALA A 4 7.43 2.31 4.50
C ALA A 4 7.45 0.78 4.47
N VAL A 5 8.46 0.17 3.86
CA VAL A 5 8.56 -1.28 3.68
C VAL A 5 9.99 -1.73 3.94
N LEU A 6 10.17 -2.75 4.79
CA LEU A 6 11.48 -3.33 5.09
C LEU A 6 11.86 -4.37 4.02
N SER A 7 13.12 -4.36 3.60
CA SER A 7 13.70 -5.36 2.71
C SER A 7 13.77 -6.75 3.36
N LEU A 8 13.87 -7.79 2.54
CA LEU A 8 13.87 -9.18 3.03
C LEU A 8 15.11 -9.55 3.85
N ASP A 9 16.23 -8.86 3.65
CA ASP A 9 17.45 -9.00 4.43
C ASP A 9 17.44 -8.17 5.72
N ASN A 10 16.34 -7.46 6.01
CA ASN A 10 16.15 -6.57 7.15
C ASN A 10 17.18 -5.44 7.27
N SER A 11 17.85 -5.07 6.17
CA SER A 11 18.89 -4.05 6.15
C SER A 11 18.36 -2.67 5.70
N THR A 12 17.37 -2.66 4.82
CA THR A 12 16.97 -1.46 4.08
C THR A 12 15.48 -1.18 4.25
N ILE A 13 15.14 0.02 4.72
CA ILE A 13 13.76 0.50 4.75
C ILE A 13 13.53 1.37 3.51
N TYR A 14 12.59 0.96 2.67
CA TYR A 14 12.10 1.78 1.56
C TYR A 14 11.02 2.71 2.09
N LEU A 15 11.23 4.02 1.96
CA LEU A 15 10.20 5.04 2.14
C LEU A 15 9.73 5.48 0.76
N ILE A 16 8.47 5.22 0.46
CA ILE A 16 7.89 5.39 -0.86
C ILE A 16 6.76 6.42 -0.77
N GLU A 17 6.94 7.49 -1.53
CA GLU A 17 5.97 8.52 -1.89
C GLU A 17 5.30 9.24 -0.70
N GLY A 18 4.10 9.81 -0.91
CA GLY A 18 3.38 10.59 0.09
C GLY A 18 3.49 12.11 -0.11
N TYR A 19 3.00 12.86 0.87
CA TYR A 19 3.06 14.33 0.85
C TYR A 19 4.41 14.77 1.42
N MET A 20 5.26 15.32 0.56
CA MET A 20 6.63 15.71 0.91
C MET A 20 6.78 17.22 0.75
N ILE A 21 7.37 17.86 1.76
CA ILE A 21 7.61 19.30 1.77
C ILE A 21 9.12 19.50 1.87
N ASN A 22 9.67 20.33 1.00
CA ASN A 22 11.05 20.74 1.07
C ASN A 22 11.28 21.52 2.36
N LYS A 23 12.18 21.03 3.21
CA LYS A 23 12.44 21.59 4.55
C LYS A 23 12.88 23.06 4.54
N ASN A 24 13.48 23.54 3.44
CA ASN A 24 14.00 24.89 3.34
C ASN A 24 12.97 25.85 2.75
N THR A 25 12.29 25.45 1.68
CA THR A 25 11.33 26.33 0.97
C THR A 25 9.91 26.22 1.51
N GLN A 26 9.59 25.17 2.27
CA GLN A 26 8.25 24.83 2.75
C GLN A 26 7.22 24.61 1.63
N VAL A 27 7.70 24.32 0.42
CA VAL A 27 6.88 23.97 -0.74
C VAL A 27 6.91 22.47 -0.95
N TYR A 28 5.82 21.91 -1.47
CA TYR A 28 5.76 20.51 -1.85
C TYR A 28 6.85 20.15 -2.88
N ASP A 29 7.51 19.01 -2.67
CA ASP A 29 8.65 18.57 -3.46
C ASP A 29 8.53 17.08 -3.77
N TYR A 30 8.36 16.78 -5.05
CA TYR A 30 8.21 15.42 -5.59
C TYR A 30 9.40 15.04 -6.48
N SER A 31 10.55 15.71 -6.32
CA SER A 31 11.77 15.44 -7.10
C SER A 31 12.30 14.02 -6.90
N ASN A 32 12.08 13.45 -5.70
CA ASN A 32 12.41 12.07 -5.38
C ASN A 32 11.22 11.42 -4.70
N LEU A 33 10.76 10.32 -5.28
CA LEU A 33 9.57 9.61 -4.84
C LEU A 33 9.90 8.36 -4.01
N VAL A 34 11.17 7.95 -3.98
CA VAL A 34 11.64 6.80 -3.22
C VAL A 34 12.92 7.18 -2.50
N TYR A 35 12.99 6.82 -1.23
CA TYR A 35 14.19 6.89 -0.41
C TYR A 35 14.46 5.53 0.21
N THR A 36 15.73 5.23 0.46
CA THR A 36 16.16 4.04 1.19
C THR A 36 16.91 4.46 2.44
N TYR A 37 16.57 3.87 3.57
CA TYR A 37 17.33 3.98 4.81
C TYR A 37 18.03 2.65 5.08
N ASP A 38 19.36 2.66 5.03
CA ASP A 38 20.19 1.54 5.42
C ASP A 38 20.33 1.56 6.95
N TYR A 39 19.71 0.60 7.62
CA TYR A 39 19.70 0.48 9.08
C TYR A 39 21.10 0.23 9.67
N PRO A 40 21.91 -0.72 9.16
CA PRO A 40 23.25 -0.97 9.69
C PRO A 40 24.17 0.26 9.67
N THR A 41 24.10 1.08 8.62
CA THR A 41 24.93 2.28 8.47
C THR A 41 24.24 3.56 8.93
N SER A 42 22.93 3.49 9.22
CA SER A 42 22.08 4.63 9.57
C SER A 42 22.08 5.74 8.51
N THR A 43 22.09 5.39 7.23
CA THR A 43 22.18 6.35 6.12
C THR A 43 20.94 6.37 5.24
N TRP A 44 20.52 7.58 4.85
CA TRP A 44 19.51 7.79 3.81
C TRP A 44 20.16 7.95 2.45
N SER A 45 19.55 7.36 1.42
CA SER A 45 19.98 7.49 0.03
C SER A 45 18.77 7.52 -0.91
N ILE A 46 19.00 8.02 -2.13
CA ILE A 46 18.05 7.91 -3.24
C ILE A 46 18.50 6.69 -4.05
N PRO A 47 17.67 5.64 -4.17
CA PRO A 47 18.05 4.46 -4.94
C PRO A 47 18.04 4.77 -6.43
N GLU A 48 19.02 4.24 -7.16
CA GLU A 48 18.99 4.20 -8.61
C GLU A 48 18.00 3.13 -9.06
N LEU A 49 16.85 3.55 -9.60
CA LEU A 49 15.79 2.68 -10.09
C LEU A 49 15.65 2.80 -11.61
N SER A 50 15.42 1.67 -12.25
CA SER A 50 14.97 1.62 -13.65
C SER A 50 13.45 1.69 -13.72
N GLY A 51 12.91 2.34 -14.76
CA GLY A 51 11.46 2.54 -14.93
C GLY A 51 10.98 3.91 -14.47
N ILE A 52 9.66 4.12 -14.51
CA ILE A 52 9.01 5.39 -14.13
C ILE A 52 8.28 5.17 -12.81
N VAL A 53 8.61 5.97 -11.80
CA VAL A 53 7.87 6.02 -10.54
C VAL A 53 6.78 7.08 -10.68
N PRO A 54 5.49 6.72 -10.72
CA PRO A 54 4.41 7.69 -10.88
C PRO A 54 4.04 8.30 -9.53
N PRO A 55 3.92 9.63 -9.37
CA PRO A 55 3.61 10.24 -8.08
C PRO A 55 2.26 9.78 -7.52
N ARG A 56 2.29 9.27 -6.30
CA ARG A 56 1.14 8.84 -5.51
C ARG A 56 1.20 9.28 -4.07
N GLN A 57 0.04 9.35 -3.47
CA GLN A 57 -0.20 9.53 -2.04
C GLN A 57 -1.30 8.56 -1.63
N HIS A 58 -1.42 8.36 -0.32
CA HIS A 58 -2.46 7.52 0.29
C HIS A 58 -2.40 6.06 -0.17
N ILE A 59 -1.16 5.60 -0.34
CA ILE A 59 -0.82 4.25 -0.75
C ILE A 59 -0.46 3.37 0.45
N ARG A 60 -0.52 2.05 0.24
CA ARG A 60 0.10 1.04 1.10
C ARG A 60 0.94 0.10 0.25
N GLY A 61 2.17 -0.15 0.71
CA GLY A 61 3.09 -1.10 0.11
C GLY A 61 3.17 -2.37 0.94
N VAL A 62 3.19 -3.53 0.28
CA VAL A 62 3.47 -4.83 0.91
C VAL A 62 4.56 -5.55 0.11
N ILE A 63 5.48 -6.23 0.79
CA ILE A 63 6.57 -6.97 0.14
C ILE A 63 6.29 -8.47 0.18
N ASP A 64 6.47 -9.15 -0.96
CA ASP A 64 6.46 -10.61 -1.02
C ASP A 64 7.83 -11.23 -0.75
N ASN A 65 7.87 -12.55 -0.62
CA ASN A 65 9.10 -13.31 -0.36
C ASN A 65 10.10 -13.29 -1.53
N SER A 66 9.74 -12.72 -2.68
CA SER A 66 10.64 -12.52 -3.82
C SER A 66 11.26 -11.12 -3.86
N GLY A 67 10.90 -10.25 -2.91
CA GLY A 67 11.40 -8.88 -2.83
C GLY A 67 10.62 -7.90 -3.70
N LYS A 68 9.40 -8.26 -4.13
CA LYS A 68 8.53 -7.34 -4.87
C LYS A 68 7.63 -6.59 -3.90
N ILE A 69 7.71 -5.27 -3.95
CA ILE A 69 6.82 -4.37 -3.21
C ILE A 69 5.65 -4.01 -4.12
N TYR A 70 4.44 -4.40 -3.72
CA TYR A 70 3.19 -4.13 -4.45
C TYR A 70 2.47 -2.91 -3.88
N ILE A 71 2.05 -2.01 -4.75
CA ILE A 71 1.36 -0.75 -4.42
C ILE A 71 0.18 -0.59 -5.38
N PHE A 72 -1.04 -0.48 -4.84
CA PHE A 72 -2.26 -0.45 -5.66
C PHE A 72 -2.98 0.90 -5.64
N GLY A 73 -3.37 1.44 -6.77
CA GLY A 73 -4.16 2.68 -6.79
C GLY A 73 -3.49 3.85 -6.07
N GLY A 74 -4.22 4.53 -5.18
CA GLY A 74 -3.80 5.74 -4.50
C GLY A 74 -4.24 7.01 -5.22
N TYR A 75 -3.81 8.14 -4.68
CA TYR A 75 -4.19 9.48 -5.14
C TYR A 75 -2.98 10.23 -5.68
N ASN A 76 -3.09 10.88 -6.83
CA ASN A 76 -2.10 11.83 -7.32
C ASN A 76 -2.66 13.25 -7.18
N ALA A 77 -2.22 13.98 -6.18
CA ALA A 77 -2.55 15.39 -6.02
C ALA A 77 -1.88 16.23 -7.11
N THR A 78 -2.68 16.86 -7.97
CA THR A 78 -2.19 17.76 -9.03
C THR A 78 -2.27 19.22 -8.63
N ASN A 79 -3.11 19.55 -7.65
CA ASN A 79 -3.15 20.85 -7.02
C ASN A 79 -3.37 20.69 -5.51
N LEU A 80 -2.38 21.10 -4.73
CA LEU A 80 -2.32 20.89 -3.30
C LEU A 80 -3.09 21.96 -2.50
N ILE A 81 -3.48 23.06 -3.16
CA ILE A 81 -4.30 24.13 -2.57
C ILE A 81 -5.78 23.77 -2.68
N THR A 82 -6.21 23.30 -3.85
CA THR A 82 -7.60 22.91 -4.10
C THR A 82 -7.87 21.44 -3.77
N PHE A 83 -6.86 20.71 -3.32
CA PHE A 83 -6.86 19.26 -3.13
C PHE A 83 -7.34 18.50 -4.37
N ALA A 84 -7.15 19.06 -5.58
CA ALA A 84 -7.51 18.39 -6.83
C ALA A 84 -6.45 17.37 -7.22
N GLY A 85 -6.87 16.36 -7.97
CA GLY A 85 -6.04 15.22 -8.28
C GLY A 85 -6.84 14.07 -8.86
N TYR A 86 -6.16 12.94 -9.02
CA TYR A 86 -6.72 11.76 -9.67
C TYR A 86 -6.54 10.54 -8.79
N LEU A 87 -7.60 9.74 -8.65
CA LEU A 87 -7.54 8.42 -8.05
C LEU A 87 -7.20 7.39 -9.12
N TYR A 88 -6.52 6.32 -8.71
CA TYR A 88 -6.08 5.28 -9.61
C TYR A 88 -6.42 3.88 -9.07
N ASN A 89 -6.33 2.89 -9.96
CA ASN A 89 -6.51 1.47 -9.70
C ASN A 89 -5.48 0.63 -10.47
N ASP A 90 -4.29 1.17 -10.71
CA ASP A 90 -3.17 0.44 -11.29
C ASP A 90 -2.37 -0.28 -10.20
N MET A 91 -1.71 -1.38 -10.56
CA MET A 91 -0.79 -2.09 -9.67
C MET A 91 0.64 -1.70 -10.05
N ASN A 92 1.34 -1.02 -9.15
CA ASN A 92 2.75 -0.69 -9.30
C ASN A 92 3.60 -1.65 -8.46
N VAL A 93 4.74 -2.06 -9.02
CA VAL A 93 5.65 -3.02 -8.39
C VAL A 93 7.07 -2.50 -8.44
N LEU A 94 7.69 -2.38 -7.27
CA LEU A 94 9.14 -2.21 -7.13
C LEU A 94 9.76 -3.58 -6.83
N ASN A 95 10.58 -4.08 -7.77
CA ASN A 95 11.44 -5.23 -7.51
C ASN A 95 12.74 -4.73 -6.86
N THR A 96 12.96 -5.07 -5.59
CA THR A 96 14.13 -4.60 -4.83
C THR A 96 15.44 -5.28 -5.26
N VAL A 97 15.35 -6.49 -5.83
CA VAL A 97 16.51 -7.23 -6.33
C VAL A 97 17.01 -6.66 -7.66
N SER A 98 16.09 -6.46 -8.62
CA SER A 98 16.45 -5.91 -9.94
C SER A 98 16.49 -4.38 -9.97
N LYS A 99 16.05 -3.72 -8.89
CA LYS A 99 15.91 -2.26 -8.80
C LYS A 99 15.08 -1.68 -9.94
N THR A 100 13.94 -2.30 -10.21
CA THR A 100 13.06 -1.93 -11.32
C THR A 100 11.66 -1.61 -10.80
N TRP A 101 11.14 -0.47 -11.22
CA TRP A 101 9.75 -0.08 -11.04
C TRP A 101 8.96 -0.41 -12.31
N THR A 102 7.82 -1.08 -12.15
CA THR A 102 6.94 -1.44 -13.27
C THR A 102 5.48 -1.27 -12.89
N THR A 103 4.64 -0.92 -13.86
CA THR A 103 3.18 -1.03 -13.73
C THR A 103 2.77 -2.40 -14.25
N LEU A 104 2.21 -3.21 -13.37
CA LEU A 104 1.84 -4.58 -13.63
C LEU A 104 0.50 -4.65 -14.39
N SER A 105 0.46 -5.46 -15.45
CA SER A 105 -0.80 -5.84 -16.08
C SER A 105 -1.52 -6.85 -15.19
N THR A 106 -2.75 -6.56 -14.82
CA THR A 106 -3.57 -7.41 -13.94
C THR A 106 -4.88 -7.78 -14.62
N SER A 107 -5.51 -8.86 -14.17
CA SER A 107 -6.76 -9.39 -14.72
C SER A 107 -7.75 -9.74 -13.60
N GLY A 108 -8.93 -10.24 -13.98
CA GLY A 108 -9.99 -10.61 -13.04
C GLY A 108 -10.84 -9.43 -12.59
N ASN A 109 -11.31 -9.47 -11.35
CA ASN A 109 -12.23 -8.47 -10.79
C ASN A 109 -11.48 -7.22 -10.30
N LEU A 110 -10.85 -6.50 -11.23
CA LEU A 110 -10.08 -5.29 -10.94
C LEU A 110 -10.92 -4.28 -10.13
N PRO A 111 -10.49 -3.86 -8.94
CA PRO A 111 -11.20 -2.83 -8.18
C PRO A 111 -11.23 -1.50 -8.93
N ILE A 112 -12.27 -0.72 -8.67
CA ILE A 112 -12.33 0.67 -9.12
C ILE A 112 -11.28 1.52 -8.40
N ARG A 113 -11.07 2.75 -8.89
CA ARG A 113 -10.09 3.71 -8.37
C ARG A 113 -10.29 3.92 -6.88
N CYS A 114 -9.22 3.76 -6.09
CA CYS A 114 -9.32 3.74 -4.64
C CYS A 114 -8.03 4.19 -3.94
N PHE A 115 -8.14 4.51 -2.66
CA PHE A 115 -7.05 4.95 -1.78
C PHE A 115 -7.42 4.67 -0.31
N GLU A 116 -6.43 4.79 0.58
CA GLU A 116 -6.61 4.70 2.05
C GLU A 116 -7.18 3.39 2.59
N TYR A 117 -7.10 2.35 1.77
CA TYR A 117 -7.29 0.99 2.22
C TYR A 117 -6.12 0.57 3.13
N THR A 118 -6.31 -0.53 3.85
CA THR A 118 -5.20 -1.32 4.40
C THR A 118 -4.82 -2.43 3.43
N ALA A 119 -3.56 -2.85 3.44
CA ALA A 119 -3.06 -3.95 2.63
C ALA A 119 -2.14 -4.84 3.46
N ASN A 120 -2.37 -6.15 3.43
CA ASN A 120 -1.52 -7.14 4.09
C ASN A 120 -1.34 -8.35 3.19
N ILE A 121 -0.13 -8.90 3.11
CA ILE A 121 0.14 -10.11 2.34
C ILE A 121 0.08 -11.36 3.24
N LEU A 122 -0.66 -12.36 2.79
CA LEU A 122 -0.76 -13.67 3.42
C LEU A 122 0.41 -14.57 2.98
N PRO A 123 0.77 -15.61 3.78
CA PRO A 123 1.88 -16.52 3.43
C PRO A 123 1.74 -17.24 2.09
N ASN A 124 0.53 -17.33 1.53
CA ASN A 124 0.27 -17.94 0.23
C ASN A 124 0.39 -16.96 -0.95
N GLY A 125 0.80 -15.71 -0.71
CA GLY A 125 0.94 -14.69 -1.76
C GLY A 125 -0.37 -13.95 -2.10
N ILE A 126 -1.42 -14.09 -1.30
CA ILE A 126 -2.63 -13.28 -1.47
C ILE A 126 -2.47 -11.98 -0.69
N ILE A 127 -2.57 -10.84 -1.36
CA ILE A 127 -2.71 -9.54 -0.71
C ILE A 127 -4.19 -9.29 -0.41
N VAL A 128 -4.49 -8.98 0.84
CA VAL A 128 -5.82 -8.68 1.35
C VAL A 128 -5.95 -7.18 1.54
N TYR A 129 -6.97 -6.59 0.91
CA TYR A 129 -7.29 -5.17 1.01
C TYR A 129 -8.61 -4.97 1.76
N ILE A 130 -8.60 -4.10 2.78
CA ILE A 130 -9.77 -3.85 3.64
C ILE A 130 -9.98 -2.34 3.84
N GLY A 131 -11.24 -1.92 3.74
CA GLY A 131 -11.67 -0.53 3.94
C GLY A 131 -11.17 0.43 2.85
N GLY A 132 -11.03 1.69 3.22
CA GLY A 132 -10.63 2.78 2.34
C GLY A 132 -11.80 3.44 1.61
N VAL A 133 -11.47 4.14 0.54
CA VAL A 133 -12.41 4.94 -0.24
C VAL A 133 -12.33 4.55 -1.71
N GLU A 134 -13.48 4.45 -2.36
CA GLU A 134 -13.62 4.16 -3.79
C GLU A 134 -14.27 5.33 -4.53
N GLN A 135 -13.76 5.63 -5.73
CA GLN A 135 -14.38 6.60 -6.65
C GLN A 135 -15.46 5.91 -7.48
N VAL A 136 -16.72 6.11 -7.10
CA VAL A 136 -17.88 5.49 -7.78
C VAL A 136 -18.34 6.31 -8.98
N SER A 137 -17.99 7.59 -9.05
CA SER A 137 -18.11 8.44 -10.23
C SER A 137 -17.08 9.57 -10.18
N ASP A 138 -16.91 10.32 -11.27
CA ASP A 138 -15.89 11.38 -11.35
C ASP A 138 -15.96 12.41 -10.22
N ALA A 139 -17.15 12.69 -9.70
CA ALA A 139 -17.39 13.66 -8.63
C ALA A 139 -17.63 13.03 -7.24
N ASN A 140 -17.85 11.71 -7.15
CA ASN A 140 -18.29 11.07 -5.92
C ASN A 140 -17.38 9.93 -5.48
N ASN A 141 -17.02 10.00 -4.20
CA ASN A 141 -16.33 8.95 -3.47
C ASN A 141 -17.29 8.29 -2.47
N THR A 142 -17.10 7.01 -2.19
CA THR A 142 -17.82 6.29 -1.13
C THR A 142 -16.85 5.54 -0.24
N PHE A 143 -17.25 5.34 1.01
CA PHE A 143 -16.50 4.48 1.93
C PHE A 143 -16.75 3.01 1.57
N VAL A 144 -15.67 2.23 1.56
CA VAL A 144 -15.74 0.79 1.30
C VAL A 144 -16.27 0.09 2.54
N THR A 145 -17.33 -0.70 2.39
CA THR A 145 -17.88 -1.51 3.47
C THR A 145 -16.86 -2.56 3.93
N MET A 146 -16.73 -2.76 5.25
CA MET A 146 -15.69 -3.63 5.81
C MET A 146 -15.89 -5.12 5.48
N ASN A 147 -17.08 -5.51 5.02
CA ASN A 147 -17.36 -6.86 4.55
C ASN A 147 -16.86 -7.12 3.12
N LYS A 148 -16.61 -6.09 2.31
CA LYS A 148 -16.13 -6.26 0.93
C LYS A 148 -14.61 -6.37 0.94
N ILE A 149 -14.11 -7.60 0.91
CA ILE A 149 -12.67 -7.89 0.94
C ILE A 149 -12.17 -8.11 -0.48
N LYS A 150 -11.20 -7.28 -0.90
CA LYS A 150 -10.54 -7.47 -2.20
C LYS A 150 -9.26 -8.26 -2.00
N LEU A 151 -9.00 -9.14 -2.94
CA LEU A 151 -7.88 -10.08 -2.88
C LEU A 151 -7.09 -9.97 -4.18
N PHE A 152 -5.78 -9.86 -4.08
CA PHE A 152 -4.88 -9.91 -5.22
C PHE A 152 -3.92 -11.10 -5.07
N ASN A 153 -3.90 -11.99 -6.05
CA ASN A 153 -3.00 -13.14 -6.05
C ASN A 153 -1.69 -12.76 -6.74
N THR A 154 -0.58 -12.69 -5.99
CA THR A 154 0.73 -12.31 -6.55
C THR A 154 1.36 -13.38 -7.45
N ASN A 155 0.82 -14.61 -7.46
CA ASN A 155 1.31 -15.68 -8.31
C ASN A 155 0.66 -15.67 -9.70
N THR A 156 -0.61 -15.26 -9.77
CA THR A 156 -1.38 -15.23 -11.04
C THR A 156 -1.63 -13.81 -11.55
N TYR A 157 -1.39 -12.79 -10.73
CA TYR A 157 -1.69 -11.38 -10.99
C TYR A 157 -3.17 -11.10 -11.26
N GLU A 158 -4.03 -11.90 -10.62
CA GLU A 158 -5.48 -11.80 -10.74
C GLU A 158 -6.11 -11.20 -9.49
N TRP A 159 -7.11 -10.35 -9.73
CA TRP A 159 -8.01 -9.84 -8.71
C TRP A 159 -9.21 -10.74 -8.50
N SER A 160 -9.58 -10.91 -7.24
CA SER A 160 -10.83 -11.52 -6.81
C SER A 160 -11.43 -10.71 -5.65
N GLN A 161 -12.66 -11.05 -5.28
CA GLN A 161 -13.35 -10.42 -4.16
C GLN A 161 -14.14 -11.46 -3.37
N MET A 162 -14.32 -11.21 -2.08
CA MET A 162 -15.21 -11.97 -1.22
C MET A 162 -16.01 -11.04 -0.31
N ASN A 163 -17.18 -11.51 0.10
CA ASN A 163 -17.97 -10.86 1.13
C ASN A 163 -17.77 -11.60 2.45
N ALA A 164 -17.23 -10.91 3.45
CA ALA A 164 -17.14 -11.45 4.80
C ALA A 164 -18.54 -11.58 5.42
N THR A 165 -18.71 -12.59 6.27
CA THR A 165 -19.94 -12.90 7.00
C THR A 165 -19.72 -12.71 8.49
N GLY A 166 -20.77 -12.45 9.26
CA GLY A 166 -20.71 -12.25 10.71
C GLY A 166 -21.23 -10.86 11.09
N ASP A 167 -20.63 -10.25 12.11
CA ASP A 167 -21.01 -8.93 12.59
C ASP A 167 -20.80 -7.85 11.51
N GLU A 168 -21.73 -6.89 11.46
CA GLU A 168 -21.59 -5.72 10.63
C GLU A 168 -20.59 -4.74 11.28
N ILE A 169 -19.64 -4.27 10.48
CA ILE A 169 -18.59 -3.37 10.92
C ILE A 169 -18.67 -2.11 10.06
N ASP A 170 -18.74 -0.96 10.72
CA ASP A 170 -18.76 0.34 10.04
C ASP A 170 -17.50 0.55 9.18
N PRO A 171 -17.63 1.19 8.00
CA PRO A 171 -16.51 1.52 7.12
C PRO A 171 -15.38 2.27 7.83
N ARG A 172 -14.13 1.98 7.45
CA ARG A 172 -12.94 2.65 7.95
C ARG A 172 -12.04 3.10 6.81
N TRP A 173 -11.40 4.24 7.00
CA TRP A 173 -10.43 4.88 6.12
C TRP A 173 -9.39 5.58 7.03
N PHE A 174 -8.23 5.97 6.51
CA PHE A 174 -7.12 6.52 7.31
C PHE A 174 -6.54 5.62 8.42
N PHE A 175 -6.87 4.33 8.45
CA PHE A 175 -6.38 3.39 9.46
C PHE A 175 -5.14 2.61 8.99
N SER A 176 -4.47 2.00 9.96
CA SER A 176 -3.34 1.08 9.74
C SER A 176 -3.73 -0.34 10.14
N SER A 177 -2.97 -1.30 9.60
CA SER A 177 -3.09 -2.71 9.96
C SER A 177 -1.71 -3.33 9.95
N VAL A 178 -1.47 -4.26 10.86
CA VAL A 178 -0.26 -5.08 10.87
C VAL A 178 -0.71 -6.52 11.03
N LEU A 179 -0.33 -7.37 10.08
CA LEU A 179 -0.53 -8.81 10.20
C LEU A 179 0.66 -9.44 10.94
N ILE A 180 0.40 -10.01 12.11
CA ILE A 180 1.40 -10.72 12.91
C ILE A 180 1.08 -12.21 12.87
N ARG A 181 2.06 -13.03 12.45
CA ARG A 181 1.96 -14.49 12.57
C ARG A 181 2.60 -14.92 13.89
N VAL A 182 1.78 -15.27 14.86
CA VAL A 182 2.26 -15.92 16.09
C VAL A 182 2.31 -17.42 15.84
N SER A 183 3.50 -17.97 15.63
CA SER A 183 3.71 -19.41 15.72
C SER A 183 3.87 -19.78 17.18
N CYS A 184 2.77 -20.11 17.85
CA CYS A 184 2.84 -20.78 19.15
C CYS A 184 3.37 -22.20 18.91
N ASN A 185 4.58 -22.48 19.40
CA ASN A 185 4.97 -23.86 19.64
C ASN A 185 4.04 -24.42 20.71
N ASN A 186 3.14 -25.30 20.25
CA ASN A 186 2.09 -26.00 20.98
C ASN A 186 0.85 -25.18 21.38
N GLN A 187 -0.28 -25.64 20.83
CA GLN A 187 -1.67 -25.27 21.06
C GLN A 187 -2.25 -24.13 20.20
N THR A 188 -3.16 -24.59 19.32
CA THR A 188 -4.12 -23.83 18.53
C THR A 188 -4.96 -22.91 19.41
N ASN A 189 -4.81 -21.60 19.22
CA ASN A 189 -5.90 -20.62 19.20
C ASN A 189 -5.37 -19.34 18.56
N LEU A 190 -5.99 -18.92 17.45
CA LEU A 190 -5.72 -17.64 16.80
C LEU A 190 -6.46 -16.54 17.57
N THR A 191 -5.74 -15.71 18.30
CA THR A 191 -6.29 -14.47 18.87
C THR A 191 -5.86 -13.31 17.97
N VAL A 192 -6.82 -12.67 17.31
CA VAL A 192 -6.60 -11.40 16.61
C VAL A 192 -6.63 -10.30 17.67
N ASN A 193 -5.45 -9.78 18.05
CA ASN A 193 -5.36 -8.59 18.88
C ASN A 193 -5.33 -7.36 17.96
N HIS A 194 -6.42 -6.60 17.93
CA HIS A 194 -6.44 -5.26 17.35
C HIS A 194 -5.84 -4.27 18.35
N ILE A 195 -4.66 -3.75 18.06
CA ILE A 195 -4.17 -2.52 18.69
C ILE A 195 -4.69 -1.38 17.82
N ILE A 196 -5.71 -0.67 18.31
CA ILE A 196 -6.17 0.59 17.72
C ILE A 196 -5.41 1.70 18.44
N GLU A 197 -4.39 2.24 17.79
CA GLU A 197 -3.85 3.55 18.17
C GLU A 197 -4.49 4.61 17.26
N SER A 198 -5.33 5.45 17.87
CA SER A 198 -5.80 6.70 17.29
C SER A 198 -4.79 7.80 17.63
N GLY A 199 -4.09 8.31 16.62
CA GLY A 199 -3.23 9.50 16.69
C GLY A 199 -3.53 10.42 15.53
#